data_AF-A0A7M2T0E8-F1
#
_entry.id   AF-A0A7M2T0E8-F1
#
_cell.length_a   1.000
_cell.length_b   1.000
_cell.length_c   1.000
_cell.angle_alpha   90.00
_cell.angle_beta   90.00
_cell.angle_gamma   90.00
#
_symmetry.space_group_name_H-M   'P 1'
#
loop_
_entity.id
_entity.type
_entity.pdbx_description
1 polymer ?
#
loop_
_entity_poly.entity_id
_entity_poly.type
_entity_poly.pdbx_seq_one_letter_code
_entity_poly.pdbx_strand_id
1 'polypeptide(L)'
;MATRGMYTTTDLRPLLAERGIDLSPSQVYRLVVERPERLSLKTLMALLDILGCAMDDLIEPVTVRASGRKTATAGSTDSAPPGPAAGVGDFRPKRARIVPTEE
;
A
#
# COMPACT_ATOMS: atom_id res chain seq x y z
N MET A 1 12.72 8.57 -21.32
CA MET A 1 14.17 8.85 -21.12
C MET A 1 14.94 8.87 -22.44
N ALA A 2 14.95 7.80 -23.23
CA ALA A 2 15.71 7.74 -24.50
C ALA A 2 15.40 8.90 -25.47
N THR A 3 14.12 9.31 -25.59
CA THR A 3 13.70 10.47 -26.40
C THR A 3 14.36 11.79 -25.97
N ARG A 4 14.85 11.86 -24.72
CA ARG A 4 15.58 13.00 -24.13
C ARG A 4 17.11 12.78 -24.14
N GLY A 5 17.61 11.77 -24.85
CA GLY A 5 19.04 11.44 -24.93
C GLY A 5 19.62 10.79 -23.67
N MET A 6 18.78 10.38 -22.72
CA MET A 6 19.21 9.68 -21.50
C MET A 6 19.12 8.17 -21.70
N TYR A 7 20.25 7.49 -21.60
CA TYR A 7 20.37 6.04 -21.81
C TYR A 7 20.69 5.29 -20.52
N THR A 8 21.06 6.00 -19.46
CA THR A 8 21.27 5.44 -18.13
C THR A 8 20.39 6.14 -17.11
N THR A 9 20.01 5.44 -16.04
CA THR A 9 19.22 6.07 -14.96
C THR A 9 20.03 7.15 -14.24
N THR A 10 21.35 7.00 -14.19
CA THR A 10 22.27 7.98 -13.59
C THR A 10 22.25 9.34 -14.27
N ASP A 11 21.85 9.42 -15.54
CA ASP A 11 21.71 10.68 -16.29
C ASP A 11 20.65 11.62 -15.66
N LEU A 12 19.68 11.08 -14.91
CA LEU A 12 18.67 11.89 -14.21
C LEU A 12 19.20 12.62 -12.98
N ARG A 13 20.25 12.08 -12.33
CA ARG A 13 20.74 12.60 -11.05
C ARG A 13 21.13 14.08 -11.11
N PRO A 14 21.98 14.55 -12.05
CA PRO A 14 22.33 15.97 -12.11
C PRO A 14 21.10 16.87 -12.36
N LEU A 15 20.17 16.43 -13.21
CA LEU A 15 18.96 17.20 -13.56
C LEU A 15 17.99 17.33 -12.37
N LEU A 16 17.92 16.31 -11.52
CA LEU A 16 17.16 16.36 -10.28
C LEU A 16 17.85 17.26 -9.24
N ALA A 17 19.18 17.21 -9.15
CA ALA A 17 19.95 18.06 -8.25
C ALA A 17 19.81 19.55 -8.58
N GLU A 18 19.77 19.93 -9.87
CA GLU A 18 19.48 21.30 -10.33
C GLU A 18 18.13 21.84 -9.82
N ARG A 19 17.17 20.94 -9.56
CA ARG A 19 15.83 21.27 -9.01
C ARG A 19 15.79 21.14 -7.48
N GLY A 20 16.96 21.01 -6.85
CA GLY A 20 17.11 20.84 -5.40
C GLY A 20 16.56 19.52 -4.89
N ILE A 21 16.73 18.44 -5.67
CA ILE A 21 16.35 17.08 -5.31
C ILE A 21 17.61 16.22 -5.37
N ASP A 22 18.25 16.04 -4.23
CA ASP A 22 19.45 15.21 -4.12
C ASP A 22 19.05 13.76 -3.81
N LEU A 23 19.37 12.84 -4.72
CA LEU A 23 19.10 11.41 -4.60
C LEU A 23 20.38 10.64 -4.90
N SER A 24 20.61 9.58 -4.11
CA SER A 24 21.71 8.65 -4.37
C SER A 24 21.47 7.88 -5.69
N PRO A 25 22.54 7.35 -6.32
CA PRO A 25 22.41 6.53 -7.53
C PRO A 25 21.40 5.38 -7.38
N SER A 26 21.42 4.70 -6.23
CA SER A 26 20.48 3.61 -5.95
C SER A 26 19.04 4.09 -5.77
N GLN A 27 18.82 5.31 -5.27
CA GLN A 27 17.48 5.90 -5.20
C GLN A 27 16.96 6.23 -6.60
N VAL A 28 17.80 6.81 -7.45
CA VAL A 28 17.43 7.10 -8.85
C VAL A 28 17.16 5.82 -9.62
N TYR A 29 17.98 4.78 -9.44
CA TYR A 29 17.76 3.48 -10.05
C TYR A 29 16.40 2.89 -9.65
N ARG A 30 16.09 2.80 -8.35
CA ARG A 30 14.81 2.27 -7.87
C ARG A 30 13.61 3.09 -8.34
N LEU A 31 13.74 4.41 -8.40
CA LEU A 31 12.69 5.30 -8.90
C LEU A 31 12.29 5.00 -10.35
N VAL A 32 13.26 4.57 -11.17
CA VAL A 32 13.03 4.32 -12.61
C VAL A 32 12.71 2.85 -12.90
N VAL A 33 13.35 1.93 -12.17
CA VAL A 33 13.29 0.48 -12.48
C VAL A 33 12.24 -0.25 -11.64
N GLU A 34 11.97 0.21 -10.42
CA GLU A 34 10.99 -0.39 -9.52
C GLU A 34 9.71 0.44 -9.47
N ARG A 35 8.62 -0.14 -8.94
CA ARG A 35 7.38 0.59 -8.69
C ARG A 35 7.45 1.23 -7.30
N PRO A 36 7.57 2.57 -7.17
CA PRO A 36 7.63 3.20 -5.87
C PRO A 36 6.27 3.14 -5.16
N GLU A 37 6.28 2.82 -3.86
CA GLU A 37 5.07 2.89 -3.03
C GLU A 37 4.72 4.34 -2.65
N ARG A 38 5.74 5.20 -2.58
CA ARG A 38 5.62 6.61 -2.20
C ARG A 38 6.52 7.45 -3.07
N LEU A 39 6.01 8.60 -3.51
CA LEU A 39 6.74 9.57 -4.30
C LEU A 39 6.38 10.98 -3.80
N SER A 40 7.36 11.87 -3.70
CA SER A 40 7.09 13.28 -3.38
C SER A 40 6.54 14.00 -4.60
N LEU A 41 5.61 14.94 -4.39
CA LEU A 41 5.07 15.74 -5.50
C LEU A 41 6.16 16.58 -6.18
N LYS A 42 7.15 17.07 -5.41
CA LYS A 42 8.30 17.80 -5.96
C LYS A 42 9.10 16.95 -6.93
N THR A 43 9.37 15.69 -6.59
CA THR A 43 10.06 14.73 -7.47
C THR A 43 9.23 14.43 -8.70
N LEU A 44 7.93 14.22 -8.55
CA LEU A 44 7.03 14.00 -9.69
C LEU A 44 7.09 15.17 -10.67
N MET A 45 6.91 16.41 -10.20
CA MET A 45 6.94 17.60 -11.06
C MET A 45 8.30 17.78 -11.74
N ALA A 46 9.40 17.49 -11.03
CA ALA A 46 10.73 17.53 -11.63
C ALA A 46 10.90 16.49 -12.75
N LEU A 47 10.40 15.26 -12.55
CA LEU A 47 10.46 14.23 -13.59
C LEU A 47 9.65 14.64 -14.83
N LEU A 48 8.46 15.19 -14.65
CA LEU A 48 7.64 15.66 -15.78
C LEU A 48 8.33 16.76 -16.57
N ASP A 49 8.98 17.71 -15.90
CA ASP A 49 9.74 18.78 -16.55
C ASP A 49 10.98 18.23 -17.29
N ILE A 50 11.75 17.36 -16.64
CA ILE A 50 12.95 16.71 -17.20
C ILE A 50 12.61 15.81 -18.39
N LEU A 51 11.46 15.14 -18.36
CA LEU A 51 11.00 14.26 -19.43
C LEU A 51 10.11 14.99 -20.46
N GLY A 52 9.59 16.16 -20.09
CA GLY A 52 8.52 16.93 -20.76
C GLY A 52 7.43 16.06 -21.33
N CYS A 53 6.82 15.31 -20.43
CA CYS A 53 5.64 14.52 -20.68
C CYS A 53 4.51 15.01 -19.76
N ALA A 54 3.27 14.64 -20.09
CA ALA A 54 2.13 14.88 -19.23
C ALA A 54 2.13 13.92 -18.02
N MET A 55 1.28 14.22 -17.03
CA MET A 55 1.08 13.36 -15.86
C MET A 55 0.67 11.94 -16.27
N ASP A 56 -0.26 11.84 -17.21
CA ASP A 56 -0.85 10.57 -17.67
C ASP A 56 0.15 9.70 -18.46
N ASP A 57 1.25 10.30 -18.95
CA ASP A 57 2.34 9.56 -19.59
C ASP A 57 3.24 8.83 -18.55
N LEU A 58 3.17 9.23 -17.27
CA LEU A 58 4.02 8.70 -16.20
C LEU A 58 3.25 7.94 -15.13
N ILE A 59 2.00 8.32 -14.86
CA ILE A 59 1.16 7.74 -13.80
C ILE A 59 -0.23 7.43 -14.34
N GLU A 60 -0.68 6.20 -14.13
CA GLU A 60 -2.06 5.78 -14.41
C GLU A 60 -2.85 5.60 -13.10
N PRO A 61 -4.02 6.25 -12.95
CA PRO A 61 -4.86 6.07 -11.77
C PRO A 61 -5.48 4.67 -11.77
N VAL A 62 -5.14 3.86 -10.77
CA VAL A 62 -5.72 2.52 -10.59
C VAL A 62 -6.84 2.57 -9.56
N THR A 63 -8.05 2.17 -9.96
CA THR A 63 -9.17 2.01 -9.03
C THR A 63 -8.96 0.74 -8.19
N VAL A 64 -8.57 0.89 -6.93
CA VAL A 64 -8.50 -0.25 -6.00
C VAL A 64 -9.91 -0.54 -5.48
N ARG A 65 -10.50 -1.66 -5.89
CA ARG A 65 -11.73 -2.16 -5.26
C ARG A 65 -11.42 -2.49 -3.80
N ALA A 66 -12.07 -1.79 -2.87
CA ALA A 66 -11.99 -2.13 -1.45
C ALA A 66 -12.39 -3.61 -1.29
N SER A 67 -11.46 -4.43 -0.80
CA SER A 67 -11.79 -5.79 -0.39
C SER A 67 -12.83 -5.68 0.71
N GLY A 68 -14.07 -6.07 0.41
CA GLY A 68 -15.18 -6.00 1.35
C GLY A 68 -14.79 -6.72 2.62
N ARG A 69 -14.75 -5.98 3.75
CA ARG A 69 -14.55 -6.57 5.06
C ARG A 69 -15.68 -7.58 5.27
N LYS A 70 -15.37 -8.88 5.21
CA LYS A 70 -16.31 -9.93 5.60
C LYS A 70 -16.55 -9.78 7.10
N THR A 71 -17.61 -9.08 7.48
CA THR A 71 -18.12 -9.12 8.85
C THR A 71 -18.71 -10.51 9.05
N ALA A 72 -17.91 -11.43 9.58
CA ALA A 72 -18.41 -12.70 10.07
C ALA A 72 -19.18 -12.44 11.37
N THR A 73 -20.48 -12.19 11.27
CA THR A 73 -21.39 -12.27 12.40
C THR A 73 -21.88 -13.72 12.46
N ALA A 74 -21.10 -14.61 13.09
CA ALA A 74 -21.57 -15.96 13.37
C ALA A 74 -22.56 -15.88 14.54
N GLY A 75 -23.86 -15.90 14.23
CA GLY A 75 -24.96 -15.89 15.19
C GLY A 75 -26.12 -16.77 14.73
N SER A 76 -25.97 -18.08 14.97
CA SER A 76 -26.97 -19.16 15.16
C SER A 76 -28.33 -19.11 14.42
N THR A 77 -28.65 -20.18 13.68
CA THR A 77 -29.87 -20.98 13.99
C THR A 77 -29.74 -22.43 13.49
N ASP A 78 -29.71 -23.33 14.47
CA ASP A 78 -30.10 -24.75 14.49
C ASP A 78 -30.59 -25.44 13.20
N SER A 79 -29.96 -26.58 12.86
CA SER A 79 -30.61 -27.91 12.79
C SER A 79 -29.63 -29.01 12.33
N ALA A 80 -29.59 -30.12 13.08
CA ALA A 80 -29.07 -31.48 12.75
C ALA A 80 -27.75 -31.94 13.46
N PRO A 81 -27.48 -33.26 13.58
CA PRO A 81 -27.51 -34.08 14.82
C PRO A 81 -26.10 -34.39 15.41
N PRO A 82 -25.96 -35.15 16.52
CA PRO A 82 -24.75 -35.14 17.33
C PRO A 82 -23.62 -35.95 16.70
N GLY A 83 -22.54 -35.28 16.30
CA GLY A 83 -21.24 -35.88 15.98
C GLY A 83 -20.14 -35.15 16.76
N PRO A 84 -19.09 -35.84 17.24
CA PRO A 84 -18.11 -35.22 18.12
C PRO A 84 -17.05 -34.48 17.29
N ALA A 85 -17.21 -33.18 17.14
CA ALA A 85 -16.12 -32.30 16.71
C ALA A 85 -16.34 -30.90 17.29
N ALA A 86 -16.25 -30.78 18.61
CA ALA A 86 -16.18 -29.49 19.29
C ALA A 86 -14.85 -28.81 18.92
N GLY A 87 -14.87 -28.04 17.85
CA GLY A 87 -13.81 -27.10 17.52
C GLY A 87 -13.82 -25.93 18.51
N VAL A 88 -12.69 -25.26 18.67
CA VAL A 88 -12.51 -24.13 19.59
C VAL A 88 -13.53 -22.98 19.34
N GLY A 89 -14.20 -22.97 18.18
CA GLY A 89 -15.23 -22.00 17.81
C GLY A 89 -16.57 -22.13 18.57
N ASP A 90 -16.85 -23.27 19.21
CA ASP A 90 -18.08 -23.46 19.98
C ASP A 90 -17.97 -22.93 21.42
N PHE A 91 -16.76 -22.66 21.89
CA PHE A 91 -16.52 -22.05 23.21
C PHE A 91 -16.84 -20.56 23.16
N ARG A 92 -18.13 -20.22 23.30
CA ARG A 92 -18.56 -18.83 23.44
C ARG A 92 -18.22 -18.33 24.86
N PRO A 93 -17.39 -17.29 25.02
CA PRO A 93 -17.09 -16.74 26.34
C PRO A 93 -18.36 -16.18 26.99
N LYS A 94 -18.62 -16.59 28.23
CA LYS A 94 -19.70 -16.04 29.05
C LYS A 94 -19.30 -14.64 29.53
N ARG A 95 -20.21 -13.66 29.46
CA ARG A 95 -19.95 -12.31 29.97
C ARG A 95 -19.58 -12.37 31.45
N ALA A 96 -18.45 -11.79 31.81
CA ALA A 96 -18.03 -11.63 33.20
C ALA A 96 -19.00 -10.68 33.92
N ARG A 97 -19.37 -11.02 35.16
CA ARG A 97 -20.05 -10.11 36.09
C ARG A 97 -19.01 -9.67 37.10
N ILE A 98 -18.72 -8.37 37.13
CA ILE A 98 -17.81 -7.79 38.12
C ILE A 98 -18.61 -7.60 39.40
N VAL A 99 -18.19 -8.25 40.48
CA VAL A 99 -18.69 -7.99 41.84
C VAL A 99 -17.66 -7.13 42.57
N PRO A 100 -18.08 -6.18 43.42
CA PRO A 100 -17.15 -5.43 44.25
C PRO A 100 -16.45 -6.37 45.24
N THR A 101 -15.15 -6.15 45.45
CA THR A 101 -14.38 -6.80 46.50
C THR A 101 -14.81 -6.20 47.83
N GLU A 102 -15.42 -6.99 48.71
CA GLU A 102 -15.66 -6.56 50.10
C GLU A 102 -14.34 -6.63 50.89
N GLU A 103 -14.02 -5.55 51.61
CA GLU A 103 -12.91 -5.47 52.59
C GLU A 103 -13.26 -6.16 53.91
#